data_AF-A0A2X0P8P1-F1
#
_entry.id   AF-A0A2X0P8P1-F1
#
_cell.length_a   1.000
_cell.length_b   1.000
_cell.length_c   1.000
_cell.angle_alpha   90.00
_cell.angle_beta   90.00
_cell.angle_gamma   90.00
#
_symmetry.space_group_name_H-M   'P 1'
#
loop_
_entity.id
_entity.type
_entity.pdbx_description
1 polymer ?
#
loop_
_entity_poly.entity_id
_entity_poly.type
_entity_poly.pdbx_seq_one_letter_code
_entity_poly.pdbx_strand_id
1 'polypeptide(L)'
;MSLKNFLELVEIKTKIASIFPYIIGLLFSLSYFKMINIGLSLLFLIAMLLFDMTVTAINNYQDFKKAKDEDYKKQENIIGQANLSTRLVASIILFMLILSLFLDFSSLILLAGFSLFLVESSSLLAFSILTVLFHFHVCL
;
A
#
# COMPACT_ATOMS: atom_id res chain seq x y z
N MET A 1 -4.20 6.53 -17.86
CA MET A 1 -5.03 7.27 -16.88
C MET A 1 -4.39 8.63 -16.63
N SER A 2 -5.16 9.68 -16.35
CA SER A 2 -4.60 10.99 -15.97
C SER A 2 -3.96 10.92 -14.58
N LEU A 3 -3.00 11.81 -14.30
CA LEU A 3 -2.37 11.88 -12.98
C LEU A 3 -3.38 12.18 -11.87
N LYS A 4 -4.37 13.05 -12.13
CA LYS A 4 -5.42 13.37 -11.16
C LYS A 4 -6.19 12.12 -10.73
N ASN A 5 -6.66 11.32 -11.70
CA ASN A 5 -7.44 10.12 -11.41
C ASN A 5 -6.58 9.05 -10.70
N PHE A 6 -5.27 8.99 -11.01
CA PHE A 6 -4.34 8.15 -10.26
C PHE A 6 -4.26 8.55 -8.79
N LEU A 7 -4.00 9.84 -8.53
CA LEU A 7 -3.84 10.37 -7.17
C LEU A 7 -5.11 10.24 -6.33
N GLU A 8 -6.28 10.28 -6.98
CA GLU A 8 -7.57 10.02 -6.36
C GLU A 8 -7.80 8.53 -6.09
N LEU A 9 -7.43 7.65 -7.03
CA LEU A 9 -7.46 6.19 -6.85
C LEU A 9 -6.61 5.70 -5.67
N VAL A 10 -5.49 6.35 -5.39
CA VAL A 10 -4.62 6.01 -4.25
C VAL A 10 -4.86 6.88 -3.00
N GLU A 11 -5.87 7.76 -3.05
CA GLU A 11 -6.20 8.73 -1.99
C GLU A 11 -4.99 9.49 -1.41
N ILE A 12 -4.23 10.17 -2.26
CA ILE A 12 -2.98 10.81 -1.81
C ILE A 12 -3.16 11.82 -0.66
N LYS A 13 -4.35 12.41 -0.53
CA LYS A 13 -4.67 13.42 0.49
C LYS A 13 -4.61 12.86 1.91
N THR A 14 -5.07 11.62 2.11
CA THR A 14 -5.09 10.97 3.43
C THR A 14 -3.74 10.34 3.77
N LYS A 15 -2.89 10.12 2.76
CA LYS A 15 -1.58 9.46 2.88
C LYS A 15 -0.54 10.24 3.68
N ILE A 16 -0.71 11.55 3.84
CA ILE A 16 0.15 12.38 4.70
C ILE A 16 0.09 11.90 6.16
N ALA A 17 -1.05 11.38 6.62
CA ALA A 17 -1.19 10.83 7.97
C ALA A 17 -0.32 9.58 8.18
N SER A 18 -0.14 8.76 7.14
CA SER A 18 0.70 7.55 7.16
C SER A 18 2.20 7.84 7.33
N ILE A 19 2.63 9.11 7.18
CA ILE A 19 4.02 9.52 7.43
C ILE A 19 4.31 9.61 8.93
N PHE A 20 3.30 9.82 9.77
CA PHE A 20 3.48 10.01 11.20
C PHE A 20 4.09 8.78 11.91
N PRO A 21 3.61 7.54 11.69
CA PRO A 21 4.26 6.33 12.20
C PRO A 21 5.72 6.19 11.76
N TYR A 22 6.04 6.57 10.52
CA TYR A 22 7.42 6.55 10.03
C TYR A 22 8.33 7.52 10.80
N ILE A 23 7.87 8.75 11.03
CA ILE A 23 8.63 9.75 11.80
C ILE A 23 8.88 9.22 13.22
N ILE A 24 7.88 8.62 13.86
CA ILE A 24 8.04 8.00 15.19
C ILE A 24 9.10 6.90 15.15
N GLY A 25 9.07 6.02 14.15
CA GLY A 25 10.08 4.97 13.97
C GLY A 25 11.49 5.53 13.77
N LEU A 26 11.62 6.60 12.99
CA LEU A 26 12.90 7.28 12.76
C LEU A 26 13.43 7.96 14.03
N LEU A 27 12.56 8.65 14.78
CA LEU A 27 12.91 9.26 16.07
C LEU A 27 13.27 8.22 17.13
N PHE A 28 12.55 7.09 17.18
CA PHE A 28 12.86 5.96 18.04
C PHE A 28 14.24 5.40 17.70
N SER A 29 14.53 5.20 16.41
CA SER A 29 15.83 4.71 15.97
C SER A 29 16.97 5.66 16.35
N LEU A 30 16.78 6.97 16.14
CA LEU A 30 17.74 7.99 16.57
C LEU A 30 17.93 8.02 18.08
N SER A 31 16.85 7.89 18.85
CA SER A 31 16.88 7.99 20.30
C SER A 31 17.54 6.77 20.95
N TYR A 32 17.17 5.57 20.50
CA TYR A 32 17.58 4.30 21.10
C TYR A 32 18.89 3.78 20.52
N PHE A 33 19.02 3.69 19.18
CA PHE A 33 20.20 3.12 18.53
C PHE A 33 21.29 4.15 18.22
N LYS A 34 20.98 5.46 18.32
CA LYS A 34 21.90 6.57 17.98
C LYS A 34 22.45 6.51 16.56
N MET A 35 21.81 5.77 15.67
CA MET A 35 22.24 5.54 14.29
C MET A 35 21.05 5.66 13.36
N ILE A 36 21.23 6.43 12.29
CA ILE A 36 20.30 6.49 11.15
C ILE A 36 21.11 6.36 9.87
N ASN A 37 20.70 5.45 8.99
CA ASN A 37 21.13 5.46 7.61
C ASN A 37 20.07 6.19 6.78
N ILE A 38 20.34 7.45 6.43
CA ILE A 38 19.38 8.31 5.71
C ILE A 38 18.96 7.66 4.37
N GLY A 39 19.89 7.01 3.66
CA GLY A 39 19.58 6.33 2.39
C GLY A 39 18.58 5.19 2.57
N LEU A 40 18.81 4.33 3.55
CA LEU A 40 17.88 3.22 3.85
C LEU A 40 16.56 3.72 4.44
N SER A 41 16.59 4.75 5.27
CA SER A 41 15.37 5.38 5.81
C SER A 41 14.52 6.01 4.72
N LEU A 42 15.11 6.64 3.71
CA LEU A 42 14.37 7.18 2.56
C LEU A 42 13.83 6.08 1.65
N LEU A 43 14.61 5.03 1.39
CA LEU A 43 14.16 3.86 0.64
C LEU A 43 12.96 3.20 1.30
N PHE A 44 13.01 3.00 2.63
CA PHE A 44 11.92 2.47 3.43
C PHE A 44 10.67 3.36 3.38
N LEU A 45 10.83 4.68 3.46
CA LEU A 45 9.70 5.61 3.33
C LEU A 45 8.99 5.46 1.97
N ILE A 46 9.76 5.36 0.89
CA ILE A 46 9.20 5.19 -0.46
C ILE A 46 8.48 3.85 -0.57
N ALA A 47 9.08 2.77 -0.07
CA ALA A 47 8.50 1.44 -0.11
C ALA A 47 7.17 1.38 0.68
N MET A 48 7.17 1.90 1.91
CA MET A 48 5.98 1.98 2.75
C MET A 48 4.85 2.82 2.12
N LEU A 49 5.16 3.99 1.57
CA LEU A 49 4.15 4.83 0.90
C LEU A 49 3.58 4.13 -0.35
N LEU A 50 4.43 3.44 -1.12
CA LEU A 50 4.00 2.70 -2.31
C LEU A 50 3.08 1.52 -1.94
N PHE A 51 3.43 0.79 -0.88
CA PHE A 51 2.59 -0.29 -0.36
C PHE A 51 1.23 0.25 0.11
N ASP A 52 1.21 1.32 0.89
CA ASP A 52 -0.03 1.93 1.38
C ASP A 52 -0.91 2.46 0.24
N MET A 53 -0.33 3.05 -0.82
CA MET A 53 -1.07 3.41 -2.03
C MET A 53 -1.63 2.18 -2.77
N THR A 54 -0.91 1.06 -2.76
CA THR A 54 -1.36 -0.20 -3.37
C THR A 54 -2.59 -0.74 -2.66
N VAL A 55 -2.59 -0.74 -1.32
CA VAL A 55 -3.73 -1.18 -0.51
C VAL A 55 -4.97 -0.32 -0.79
N THR A 56 -4.82 1.02 -0.84
CA THR A 56 -5.94 1.91 -1.19
C THR A 56 -6.48 1.65 -2.60
N ALA A 57 -5.62 1.45 -3.59
CA ALA A 57 -6.05 1.13 -4.95
C ALA A 57 -6.78 -0.23 -5.03
N ILE A 58 -6.33 -1.23 -4.26
CA ILE A 58 -7.01 -2.52 -4.12
C ILE A 58 -8.40 -2.34 -3.55
N ASN A 59 -8.56 -1.54 -2.49
CA ASN A 59 -9.86 -1.28 -1.87
C ASN A 59 -10.81 -0.63 -2.89
N ASN A 60 -10.38 0.43 -3.57
CA ASN A 60 -11.17 1.08 -4.62
C ASN A 60 -11.56 0.11 -5.75
N TYR A 61 -10.66 -0.79 -6.15
CA TYR A 61 -10.95 -1.80 -7.17
C TYR A 61 -11.97 -2.84 -6.71
N GLN A 62 -11.83 -3.34 -5.50
CA GLN A 62 -12.73 -4.34 -4.94
C GLN A 62 -14.12 -3.76 -4.70
N ASP A 63 -14.21 -2.56 -4.13
CA ASP A 63 -15.47 -1.87 -3.91
C ASP A 63 -16.23 -1.65 -5.22
N PHE A 64 -15.54 -1.25 -6.28
CA PHE A 64 -16.16 -1.13 -7.61
C PHE A 64 -16.67 -2.47 -8.15
N LYS A 65 -15.89 -3.55 -7.99
CA LYS A 65 -16.24 -4.87 -8.53
C LYS A 65 -17.36 -5.56 -7.73
N LYS A 66 -17.42 -5.32 -6.42
CA LYS A 66 -18.37 -5.98 -5.50
C LYS A 66 -19.64 -5.16 -5.26
N ALA A 67 -19.63 -3.86 -5.52
CA ALA A 67 -20.80 -3.02 -5.34
C ALA A 67 -21.98 -3.52 -6.19
N LYS A 68 -23.13 -3.70 -5.52
CA LYS A 68 -24.42 -4.00 -6.15
C LYS A 68 -25.21 -2.73 -6.48
N ASP A 69 -24.90 -1.65 -5.77
CA ASP A 69 -25.47 -0.32 -5.99
C ASP A 69 -24.75 0.36 -7.17
N GLU A 70 -25.51 0.62 -8.23
CA GLU A 70 -25.01 1.28 -9.43
C GLU A 70 -24.79 2.79 -9.23
N ASP A 71 -25.49 3.42 -8.29
CA ASP A 71 -25.27 4.83 -7.96
C ASP A 71 -23.94 4.99 -7.22
N TYR A 72 -23.64 4.12 -6.26
CA TYR A 72 -22.32 4.08 -5.60
C TYR A 72 -21.18 3.90 -6.63
N LYS A 73 -21.33 2.96 -7.57
CA LYS A 73 -20.29 2.70 -8.57
C LYS A 73 -20.01 3.92 -9.43
N LYS A 74 -21.04 4.68 -9.79
CA LYS A 74 -20.92 5.82 -10.72
C LYS A 74 -20.62 7.15 -10.05
N GLN A 75 -21.08 7.35 -8.82
CA GLN A 75 -21.02 8.65 -8.14
C GLN A 75 -19.96 8.70 -7.04
N GLU A 76 -19.65 7.57 -6.39
CA GLU A 76 -18.73 7.54 -5.23
C GLU A 76 -17.38 6.91 -5.59
N ASN A 77 -17.37 5.77 -6.29
CA ASN A 77 -16.13 5.11 -6.62
C ASN A 77 -15.42 5.74 -7.84
N ILE A 78 -14.16 6.11 -7.68
CA ILE A 78 -13.34 6.75 -8.74
C ILE A 78 -13.26 5.94 -10.04
N ILE A 79 -13.34 4.60 -9.98
CA ILE A 79 -13.29 3.75 -11.17
C ILE A 79 -14.52 3.98 -12.05
N GLY A 80 -15.71 4.13 -11.46
CA GLY A 80 -16.90 4.43 -12.25
C GLY A 80 -17.06 5.91 -12.55
N GLN A 81 -16.77 6.81 -11.60
CA GLN A 81 -16.81 8.27 -11.83
C GLN A 81 -15.95 8.68 -13.02
N ALA A 82 -14.72 8.18 -13.09
CA ALA A 82 -13.78 8.51 -14.16
C ALA A 82 -13.80 7.52 -15.34
N ASN A 83 -14.76 6.58 -15.36
CA ASN A 83 -14.88 5.53 -16.39
C ASN A 83 -13.56 4.80 -16.66
N LEU A 84 -12.85 4.41 -15.61
CA LEU A 84 -11.56 3.75 -15.69
C LEU A 84 -11.75 2.28 -16.09
N SER A 85 -10.86 1.80 -16.97
CA SER A 85 -10.81 0.37 -17.29
C SER A 85 -10.35 -0.43 -16.07
N THR A 86 -11.17 -1.41 -15.65
CA THR A 86 -10.83 -2.33 -14.56
C THR A 86 -9.55 -3.11 -14.82
N ARG A 87 -9.29 -3.50 -16.09
CA ARG A 87 -8.03 -4.17 -16.47
C ARG A 87 -6.82 -3.27 -16.28
N LEU A 88 -6.94 -1.98 -16.63
CA LEU A 88 -5.87 -1.00 -16.43
C LEU A 88 -5.59 -0.82 -14.93
N VAL A 89 -6.64 -0.64 -14.12
CA VAL A 89 -6.51 -0.49 -12.66
C VAL A 89 -5.85 -1.74 -12.04
N ALA A 90 -6.28 -2.94 -12.43
CA ALA A 90 -5.68 -4.19 -11.98
C ALA A 90 -4.19 -4.30 -12.35
N SER A 91 -3.80 -3.85 -13.56
CA SER A 91 -2.40 -3.82 -13.99
C SER A 91 -1.55 -2.83 -13.17
N ILE A 92 -2.11 -1.67 -12.81
CA ILE A 92 -1.45 -0.69 -11.95
C ILE A 92 -1.24 -1.27 -10.56
N ILE A 93 -2.28 -1.87 -9.98
CA ILE A 93 -2.20 -2.54 -8.67
C ILE A 93 -1.11 -3.61 -8.67
N LEU A 94 -1.09 -4.48 -9.69
CA LEU A 94 -0.08 -5.54 -9.78
C LEU A 94 1.34 -4.97 -9.89
N PHE A 95 1.52 -3.92 -10.70
CA PHE A 95 2.81 -3.25 -10.84
C PHE A 95 3.27 -2.63 -9.51
N MET A 96 2.39 -1.88 -8.83
CA MET A 96 2.71 -1.25 -7.55
C MET A 96 3.01 -2.28 -6.46
N LEU A 97 2.27 -3.39 -6.43
CA LEU A 97 2.50 -4.50 -5.50
C LEU A 97 3.88 -5.15 -5.71
N ILE A 98 4.24 -5.47 -6.94
CA ILE A 98 5.54 -6.07 -7.25
C ILE A 98 6.67 -5.10 -6.89
N LEU A 99 6.51 -3.82 -7.22
CA LEU A 99 7.49 -2.80 -6.94
C LEU A 99 7.65 -2.55 -5.43
N SER A 100 6.55 -2.49 -4.68
CA SER A 100 6.62 -2.31 -3.22
C SER A 100 7.31 -3.49 -2.55
N LEU A 101 6.93 -4.72 -2.90
CA LEU A 101 7.55 -5.93 -2.37
C LEU A 101 9.06 -5.98 -2.69
N PHE A 102 9.46 -5.56 -3.88
CA PHE A 102 10.87 -5.50 -4.26
C PHE A 102 11.65 -4.47 -3.43
N LEU A 103 11.08 -3.28 -3.22
CA LEU A 103 11.72 -2.21 -2.44
C LEU A 103 11.79 -2.55 -0.96
N ASP A 104 10.72 -3.11 -0.39
CA ASP A 104 10.66 -3.59 0.99
C ASP A 104 11.73 -4.68 1.20
N PHE A 105 11.76 -5.69 0.33
CA PHE A 105 12.75 -6.76 0.38
C PHE A 105 14.20 -6.24 0.31
N SER A 106 14.45 -5.30 -0.60
CA SER A 106 15.77 -4.68 -0.78
C SER A 106 16.19 -3.89 0.45
N SER A 107 15.28 -3.10 1.03
CA SER A 107 15.56 -2.30 2.23
C SER A 107 15.87 -3.18 3.44
N LEU A 108 15.17 -4.32 3.56
CA LEU A 108 15.24 -5.18 4.73
C LEU A 108 16.52 -6.03 4.74
N ILE A 109 16.93 -6.57 3.59
CA ILE A 109 18.22 -7.28 3.44
C ILE A 109 19.39 -6.37 3.84
N LEU A 110 19.32 -5.08 3.51
CA LEU A 110 20.38 -4.12 3.78
C LEU A 110 20.42 -3.65 5.26
N LEU A 111 19.32 -3.77 6.01
CA LEU A 111 19.19 -3.18 7.35
C LEU A 111 19.26 -4.20 8.50
N ALA A 112 18.56 -5.35 8.40
CA ALA A 112 18.13 -6.08 9.60
C ALA A 112 18.66 -7.51 9.74
N GLY A 113 19.25 -8.09 8.70
CA GLY A 113 19.58 -9.52 8.67
C GLY A 113 18.32 -10.42 8.64
N PHE A 114 18.53 -11.71 8.37
CA PHE A 114 17.46 -12.66 7.99
C PHE A 114 16.40 -12.93 9.08
N SER A 115 16.67 -12.64 10.35
CA SER A 115 15.75 -12.96 11.46
C SER A 115 14.61 -11.95 11.62
N LEU A 116 14.86 -10.64 11.45
CA LEU A 116 13.79 -9.62 11.47
C LEU A 116 12.93 -9.70 10.19
N PHE A 117 13.54 -10.11 9.07
CA PHE A 117 12.89 -10.37 7.79
C PHE A 117 11.72 -11.33 7.93
N LEU A 118 11.93 -12.48 8.58
CA LEU A 118 10.89 -13.50 8.70
C LEU A 118 9.68 -13.01 9.50
N VAL A 119 9.85 -12.08 10.44
CA VAL A 119 8.77 -11.53 11.27
C VAL A 119 7.99 -10.44 10.52
N GLU A 120 8.68 -9.51 9.86
CA GLU A 120 7.99 -8.47 9.07
C GLU A 120 7.38 -9.01 7.77
N SER A 121 8.09 -9.88 7.05
CA SER A 121 7.53 -10.50 5.85
C SER A 121 6.36 -11.42 6.18
N SER A 122 6.40 -12.18 7.28
CA SER A 122 5.26 -12.99 7.68
C SER A 122 4.07 -12.15 8.16
N SER A 123 4.30 -11.00 8.81
CA SER A 123 3.21 -10.10 9.21
C SER A 123 2.64 -9.30 8.05
N LEU A 124 3.44 -8.84 7.08
CA LEU A 124 2.97 -8.21 5.84
C LEU A 124 2.29 -9.20 4.92
N LEU A 125 2.86 -10.41 4.75
CA LEU A 125 2.24 -11.47 3.97
C LEU A 125 0.97 -11.96 4.66
N ALA A 126 0.96 -12.11 5.98
CA ALA A 126 -0.25 -12.39 6.74
C ALA A 126 -1.25 -11.25 6.60
N PHE A 127 -0.88 -9.98 6.70
CA PHE A 127 -1.82 -8.87 6.54
C PHE A 127 -2.34 -8.78 5.10
N SER A 128 -1.50 -9.03 4.09
CA SER A 128 -1.87 -9.10 2.68
C SER A 128 -2.83 -10.27 2.41
N ILE A 129 -2.48 -11.45 2.92
CA ILE A 129 -3.26 -12.69 2.80
C ILE A 129 -4.53 -12.61 3.63
N LEU A 130 -4.54 -11.98 4.81
CA LEU A 130 -5.71 -11.79 5.67
C LEU A 130 -6.61 -10.71 5.07
N THR A 131 -6.07 -9.61 4.55
CA THR A 131 -6.86 -8.63 3.77
C THR A 131 -7.46 -9.30 2.54
N VAL A 132 -6.76 -10.23 1.90
CA VAL A 132 -7.33 -11.03 0.80
C VAL A 132 -8.35 -12.07 1.31
N LEU A 133 -8.04 -12.86 2.35
CA LEU A 133 -8.83 -14.00 2.85
C LEU A 133 -10.02 -13.61 3.74
N PHE A 134 -9.85 -12.65 4.65
CA PHE A 134 -10.93 -12.12 5.51
C PHE A 134 -12.00 -11.43 4.64
N HIS A 135 -11.59 -10.84 3.52
CA HIS A 135 -12.51 -10.28 2.52
C HIS A 135 -13.04 -11.31 1.50
N PHE A 136 -12.56 -12.56 1.54
CA PHE A 136 -13.15 -13.73 0.87
C PHE A 136 -14.16 -14.47 1.78
N HIS A 137 -13.90 -14.57 3.09
CA HIS A 137 -14.78 -15.26 4.06
C HIS A 137 -15.99 -14.42 4.51
N VAL A 138 -15.90 -13.09 4.55
CA VAL A 138 -17.08 -12.22 4.80
C VAL A 138 -17.98 -12.10 3.54
N CYS A 139 -17.63 -12.79 2.45
CA CYS A 139 -18.38 -12.82 1.18
C CYS A 139 -18.97 -14.21 0.82
N LEU A 140 -19.10 -15.12 1.80
CA LEU A 140 -20.00 -16.28 1.72
C LEU A 140 -21.20 -16.08 2.65
#